data_AF-C6AQZ8-F1
#
_entry.id   AF-C6AQZ8-F1
#
_cell.length_a   1.000
_cell.length_b   1.000
_cell.length_c   1.000
_cell.angle_alpha   90.00
_cell.angle_beta   90.00
_cell.angle_gamma   90.00
#
_symmetry.space_group_name_H-M   'P 1'
#
loop_
_entity.id
_entity.type
_entity.pdbx_description
1 polymer ?
#
loop_
_entity_poly.entity_id
_entity_poly.type
_entity_poly.pdbx_seq_one_letter_code
_entity_poly.pdbx_strand_id
1 'polypeptide(L)'
;MDISLVEPVALMANKEDQCTGHFWESRYKSQALLTEEALFLAMAKVDLSPIRASMADSPEKSDHTRIKERIKSCFAIYLCI
;
A
#
# COMPACT_ATOMS: atom_id res chain seq x y z
N MET A 1 8.09 -5.67 19.66
CA MET A 1 8.96 -4.55 19.27
C MET A 1 8.39 -4.03 17.96
N ASP A 2 7.45 -3.10 18.03
CA ASP A 2 6.77 -2.51 16.88
C ASP A 2 7.75 -1.58 16.14
N ILE A 3 8.32 -2.06 15.04
CA ILE A 3 9.11 -1.21 14.15
C ILE A 3 8.11 -0.50 13.23
N SER A 4 7.60 0.65 13.68
CA SER A 4 6.81 1.53 12.83
C SER A 4 7.71 2.16 11.78
N LEU A 5 7.49 1.85 10.50
CA LEU A 5 8.21 2.46 9.37
C LEU A 5 7.89 3.96 9.18
N VAL A 6 6.90 4.48 9.89
CA VAL A 6 6.38 5.85 9.69
C VAL A 6 7.41 6.90 10.10
N GLU A 7 8.01 6.78 11.30
CA GLU A 7 8.99 7.73 11.82
C GLU A 7 10.25 7.81 10.93
N PRO A 8 10.97 6.71 10.62
CA PRO A 8 12.19 6.80 9.83
C PRO A 8 11.94 7.36 8.43
N VAL A 9 10.81 7.01 7.79
CA VAL A 9 10.45 7.55 6.48
C VAL A 9 10.09 9.04 6.56
N ALA A 10 9.35 9.46 7.59
CA ALA A 10 9.03 10.87 7.79
C ALA A 10 10.29 11.73 8.02
N LEU A 11 11.27 11.22 8.77
CA LEU A 11 12.55 11.90 8.98
C LEU A 11 13.36 12.02 7.68
N MET A 12 13.41 10.94 6.88
CA MET A 12 14.10 10.96 5.58
C MET A 12 13.44 11.95 4.61
N ALA A 13 12.11 11.93 4.50
CA ALA A 13 11.37 12.84 3.62
C ALA A 13 11.50 14.31 4.07
N ASN A 14 11.43 14.59 5.37
CA ASN A 14 11.65 15.94 5.89
C ASN A 14 13.05 16.47 5.53
N LYS A 15 14.06 15.60 5.59
CA LYS A 15 15.44 15.95 5.22
C LYS A 15 15.58 16.21 3.72
N GLU A 16 14.94 15.40 2.87
CA GLU A 16 14.92 15.58 1.41
C GLU A 16 14.23 16.89 1.00
N ASP A 17 13.10 17.20 1.61
CA ASP A 17 12.29 18.40 1.31
C ASP A 17 12.77 19.66 2.05
N GLN A 18 13.86 19.58 2.83
CA GLN A 18 14.38 20.66 3.68
C GLN A 18 13.31 21.28 4.62
N CYS A 19 12.34 20.48 5.06
CA CYS A 19 11.27 20.92 5.95
C CYS A 19 11.45 20.40 7.38
N THR A 20 10.98 21.18 8.36
CA THR A 20 11.08 20.84 9.79
C THR A 20 9.69 20.63 10.40
N GLY A 21 9.56 19.71 11.36
CA GLY A 21 8.33 19.46 12.11
C GLY A 21 7.50 18.28 11.58
N HIS A 22 6.24 18.17 12.06
CA HIS A 22 5.37 16.99 11.88
C HIS A 22 4.68 16.88 10.52
N PHE A 23 5.26 17.46 9.45
CA PHE A 23 4.62 17.57 8.13
C PHE A 23 4.10 16.22 7.61
N TRP A 24 4.86 15.15 7.83
CA TRP A 24 4.48 13.79 7.45
C TRP A 24 3.92 12.95 8.62
N GLU A 25 4.37 13.19 9.86
CA GLU A 25 3.94 12.43 11.05
C GLU A 25 2.44 12.55 11.35
N SER A 26 1.82 13.69 11.02
CA SER A 26 0.36 13.86 11.18
C SER A 26 -0.46 13.21 10.05
N ARG A 27 0.16 12.97 8.88
CA ARG A 27 -0.52 12.50 7.65
C ARG A 27 -0.51 10.99 7.48
N TYR A 28 0.45 10.29 8.09
CA TYR A 28 0.58 8.83 8.00
C TYR A 28 0.27 8.17 9.34
N LYS A 29 -0.62 7.18 9.32
CA LYS A 29 -1.05 6.44 10.51
C LYS A 29 -0.82 4.95 10.27
N SER A 30 -0.21 4.28 11.25
CA SER A 30 -0.17 2.82 11.29
C SER A 30 -1.45 2.34 11.98
N GLN A 31 -2.33 1.68 11.23
CA GLN A 31 -3.57 1.11 11.76
C GLN A 31 -3.46 -0.41 11.75
N ALA A 32 -3.68 -1.04 12.91
CA ALA A 32 -3.75 -2.49 13.00
C ALA A 32 -5.00 -3.01 12.28
N LEU A 33 -4.81 -4.00 11.40
CA LEU A 33 -5.88 -4.76 10.74
C LEU A 33 -6.07 -6.05 11.53
N LEU A 34 -7.11 -6.09 12.36
CA LEU A 34 -7.32 -7.16 13.34
C LEU A 34 -8.18 -8.33 12.82
N THR A 35 -8.76 -8.18 11.62
CA THR A 35 -9.61 -9.21 11.00
C THR A 35 -9.17 -9.48 9.58
N GLU A 36 -9.49 -10.68 9.08
CA GLU A 36 -9.18 -11.09 7.72
C GLU A 36 -9.94 -10.24 6.68
N GLU A 37 -11.18 -9.84 7.00
CA GLU A 37 -11.98 -8.95 6.16
C GLU A 37 -11.34 -7.55 6.06
N ALA A 38 -10.80 -7.03 7.17
CA ALA A 38 -10.09 -5.76 7.18
C ALA A 38 -8.82 -5.83 6.32
N LEU A 39 -8.13 -6.98 6.33
CA LEU A 39 -6.99 -7.23 5.47
C LEU A 39 -7.38 -7.25 3.98
N PHE A 40 -8.41 -8.03 3.60
CA PHE A 40 -8.87 -8.08 2.22
C PHE A 40 -9.36 -6.73 1.71
N LEU A 41 -10.11 -5.99 2.52
CA LEU A 41 -10.58 -4.66 2.17
C LEU A 41 -9.41 -3.70 1.95
N ALA A 42 -8.39 -3.74 2.82
CA ALA A 42 -7.20 -2.92 2.67
C ALA A 42 -6.43 -3.25 1.37
N MET A 43 -6.26 -4.54 1.06
CA MET A 43 -5.62 -4.99 -0.17
C MET A 43 -6.38 -4.52 -1.42
N ALA A 44 -7.70 -4.71 -1.46
CA ALA A 44 -8.55 -4.25 -2.55
C ALA A 44 -8.49 -2.72 -2.71
N LYS A 45 -8.50 -1.98 -1.60
CA LYS A 45 -8.41 -0.52 -1.62
C LYS A 45 -7.08 -0.02 -2.20
N VAL A 46 -5.96 -0.66 -1.86
CA VAL A 46 -4.65 -0.34 -2.45
C VAL A 46 -4.67 -0.61 -3.95
N ASP A 47 -5.25 -1.73 -4.38
CA ASP A 47 -5.30 -2.11 -5.79
C ASP A 47 -6.18 -1.20 -6.65
N LEU A 48 -7.23 -0.65 -6.06
CA LEU A 48 -8.13 0.30 -6.72
C LEU A 48 -7.62 1.74 -6.65
N SER A 49 -6.55 2.01 -5.91
CA SER A 49 -6.03 3.38 -5.75
C SER A 49 -5.57 4.04 -7.05
N PRO A 50 -4.88 3.35 -7.99
CA PRO A 50 -4.54 3.91 -9.30
C PRO A 50 -5.76 4.31 -10.14
N ILE A 51 -6.84 3.53 -10.08
CA ILE A 51 -8.08 3.83 -10.80
C ILE A 51 -8.75 5.06 -10.19
N ARG A 52 -8.81 5.12 -8.86
CA ARG A 52 -9.34 6.28 -8.13
C ARG A 52 -8.54 7.56 -8.42
N ALA A 53 -7.23 7.44 -8.65
CA ALA A 53 -6.37 8.53 -9.05
C ALA A 53 -6.40 8.84 -10.55
N SER A 54 -7.24 8.13 -11.33
CA SER A 54 -7.31 8.23 -12.79
C SER A 54 -5.98 7.97 -13.51
N MET A 55 -5.12 7.15 -12.90
CA MET A 55 -3.82 6.74 -13.45
C MET A 55 -3.91 5.42 -14.24
N ALA A 56 -4.99 4.66 -14.10
CA ALA A 56 -5.22 3.42 -14.83
C ALA A 56 -6.73 3.18 -15.02
N ASP A 57 -7.12 2.58 -16.14
CA ASP A 57 -8.52 2.24 -16.43
C ASP A 57 -8.99 0.97 -15.71
N SER A 58 -8.06 0.08 -15.35
CA SER A 58 -8.35 -1.16 -14.66
C SER A 58 -7.19 -1.59 -13.75
N PRO A 59 -7.45 -2.42 -12.72
CA PRO A 59 -6.40 -2.84 -11.79
C PRO A 59 -5.25 -3.58 -12.49
N GLU A 60 -5.56 -4.41 -13.48
CA GLU A 60 -4.61 -5.24 -14.21
C GLU A 60 -3.65 -4.43 -15.09
N LYS A 61 -4.03 -3.20 -15.44
CA LYS A 61 -3.18 -2.29 -16.22
C LYS A 61 -2.25 -1.44 -15.36
N SER A 62 -2.47 -1.38 -14.04
CA SER A 62 -1.59 -0.65 -13.12
C SER A 62 -0.21 -1.30 -13.01
N ASP A 63 0.85 -0.51 -13.15
CA ASP A 63 2.23 -0.90 -12.83
C ASP A 63 2.65 -0.54 -11.40
N HIS A 64 1.76 0.13 -10.66
CA HIS A 64 2.05 0.69 -9.34
C HIS A 64 1.50 -0.14 -8.17
N THR A 65 0.89 -1.30 -8.46
CA THR A 65 0.32 -2.20 -7.44
C THR A 65 0.74 -3.64 -7.69
N ARG A 66 0.80 -4.45 -6.62
CA ARG A 66 1.18 -5.88 -6.71
C ARG A 66 0.04 -6.80 -7.17
N ILE A 67 -1.03 -6.25 -7.75
CA ILE A 67 -2.20 -7.06 -8.13
C ILE A 67 -1.85 -8.11 -9.20
N LYS A 68 -0.95 -7.77 -10.13
CA LYS A 68 -0.44 -8.71 -11.16
C LYS A 68 0.23 -9.92 -10.53
N GLU A 69 1.01 -9.74 -9.46
CA GLU A 69 1.68 -10.82 -8.74
C GLU A 69 0.69 -11.72 -8.01
N ARG A 70 -0.32 -11.12 -7.34
CA ARG A 70 -1.37 -11.88 -6.66
C ARG A 70 -2.22 -12.69 -7.63
N ILE A 71 -2.58 -12.13 -8.77
CA ILE A 71 -3.31 -12.84 -9.83
C ILE A 71 -2.48 -14.02 -10.34
N LYS A 72 -1.20 -13.80 -10.68
CA LYS A 72 -0.28 -14.87 -11.11
C LYS A 72 -0.13 -15.97 -10.06
N SER A 73 0.01 -15.60 -8.78
CA SER A 73 0.14 -16.56 -7.69
C SER A 73 -1.15 -17.35 -7.48
N CYS A 74 -2.31 -16.73 -7.59
CA CYS A 74 -3.60 -17.40 -7.52
C CYS A 74 -3.73 -18.42 -8.66
N PHE A 75 -3.47 -18.02 -9.90
CA PHE A 75 -3.45 -18.94 -11.05
C PHE A 75 -2.45 -20.09 -10.87
N ALA A 76 -1.26 -19.82 -10.31
CA ALA A 76 -0.27 -20.86 -10.04
C ALA A 76 -0.73 -21.86 -8.96
N ILE A 77 -1.46 -21.39 -7.94
CA ILE A 77 -2.06 -22.28 -6.94
C ILE A 77 -3.16 -23.13 -7.57
N TYR A 78 -4.06 -22.55 -8.37
CA TYR A 78 -5.14 -23.28 -9.05
C TYR A 78 -4.66 -24.27 -10.12
N LEU A 79 -3.47 -24.06 -10.71
CA LEU A 79 -2.86 -25.00 -11.66
C LEU A 79 -2.07 -26.13 -10.99
N CYS A 80 -1.79 -26.03 -9.69
CA CYS A 80 -1.09 -27.04 -8.89
C CYS A 80 -2.02 -27.93 -8.05
N ILE A 81 -3.34 -27.78 -8.21
CA ILE A 81 -4.40 -28.61 -7.62
C ILE A 81 -5.13 -29.31 -8.76
#